data_AF-A0A9Q3QD88-F1
#
_entry.id   AF-A0A9Q3QD88-F1
#
_cell.length_a   1.000
_cell.length_b   1.000
_cell.length_c   1.000
_cell.angle_alpha   90.00
_cell.angle_beta   90.00
_cell.angle_gamma   90.00
#
_symmetry.space_group_name_H-M   'P 1'
#
loop_
_entity.id
_entity.type
_entity.pdbx_description
1 polymer ?
#
loop_
_entity_poly.entity_id
_entity_poly.type
_entity_poly.pdbx_seq_one_letter_code
_entity_poly.pdbx_strand_id
1 'polypeptide(L)' 'HMDLVTALPPAGDRSYNACLVLVDRYFKTPMFLPCNKDDTAMDTAIMIWNKVISHTGLFQNII' A
#
# COMPACT_ATOMS: atom_id res chain seq x y z
N HIS A 1 -10.56 -2.06 2.21
CA HIS A 1 -10.58 -1.38 0.91
C HIS A 1 -9.15 -1.04 0.56
N MET A 2 -8.75 -1.27 -0.68
CA MET A 2 -7.41 -1.00 -1.18
C MET A 2 -7.54 -0.17 -2.45
N ASP A 3 -6.76 0.90 -2.55
CA ASP A 3 -6.77 1.76 -3.73
C ASP A 3 -5.36 2.29 -4.03
N LEU A 4 -5.07 2.55 -5.30
CA LEU A 4 -3.77 3.03 -5.75
C LEU A 4 -3.88 4.45 -6.26
N VAL A 5 -3.29 5.39 -5.52
CA VAL A 5 -3.15 6.77 -5.95
C VAL A 5 -1.92 6.87 -6.85
N THR A 6 -2.15 7.14 -8.13
CA THR A 6 -1.09 7.24 -9.15
C THR A 6 -0.86 8.70 -9.58
N ALA A 7 0.15 8.92 -10.45
CA ALA A 7 0.49 10.22 -11.00
C ALA A 7 0.95 11.27 -9.97
N LEU A 8 1.53 10.81 -8.86
CA LEU A 8 2.20 11.71 -7.93
C LEU A 8 3.55 12.16 -8.52
N PRO A 9 3.97 13.41 -8.28
CA PRO A 9 5.31 13.82 -8.62
C PRO A 9 6.32 12.93 -7.88
N PRO A 10 7.40 12.48 -8.55
CA PRO A 10 8.38 11.61 -7.93
C PRO A 10 9.00 12.29 -6.71
N ALA A 11 8.97 11.60 -5.57
CA ALA A 11 9.41 12.16 -4.29
C ALA A 11 10.22 11.16 -3.45
N GLY A 12 11.13 11.70 -2.62
CA GLY A 12 11.98 10.95 -1.69
C GLY A 12 13.16 10.21 -2.36
N ASP A 13 13.97 9.54 -1.55
CA ASP A 13 15.23 8.89 -1.98
C ASP A 13 15.03 7.80 -3.05
N ARG A 14 13.82 7.22 -3.12
CA ARG A 14 13.45 6.17 -4.07
C ARG A 14 12.56 6.64 -5.21
N SER A 15 12.33 7.96 -5.34
CA SER A 15 11.52 8.57 -6.41
C SER A 15 10.13 7.94 -6.55
N TYR A 16 9.48 7.67 -5.41
CA TYR A 16 8.14 7.10 -5.40
C TYR A 16 7.16 8.00 -6.14
N ASN A 17 6.39 7.43 -7.06
CA ASN A 17 5.46 8.15 -7.94
C ASN A 17 4.01 7.68 -7.77
N ALA A 18 3.76 6.76 -6.84
CA ALA A 18 2.45 6.25 -6.49
C ALA A 18 2.36 6.01 -4.97
N CYS A 19 1.13 5.89 -4.47
CA CYS A 19 0.86 5.54 -3.09
C CYS A 19 -0.29 4.53 -3.04
N LEU A 20 -0.01 3.38 -2.43
CA LEU A 20 -1.02 2.39 -2.10
C LEU A 20 -1.69 2.77 -0.78
N VAL A 21 -3.00 2.97 -0.84
CA VAL A 21 -3.83 3.32 0.30
C VAL A 21 -4.64 2.11 0.74
N LEU A 22 -4.46 1.73 2.00
CA LEU A 22 -5.16 0.61 2.61
C LEU A 22 -6.02 1.13 3.74
N VAL A 23 -7.31 0.84 3.69
CA VAL A 23 -8.23 1.18 4.76
C VAL A 23 -8.79 -0.10 5.37
N ASP A 24 -8.40 -0.34 6.62
CA ASP A 24 -9.06 -1.35 7.43
C ASP A 24 -10.45 -0.85 7.86
N ARG A 25 -11.48 -1.66 7.59
CA ARG A 25 -12.85 -1.37 7.98
C ARG A 25 -13.06 -1.42 9.49
N TYR A 26 -12.24 -2.19 10.22
CA TYR A 26 -12.35 -2.33 11.67
C TYR A 26 -11.75 -1.13 12.38
N PHE A 27 -10.46 -0.84 12.15
CA PHE A 27 -9.79 0.28 12.80
C PHE A 27 -10.16 1.65 12.21
N LYS A 28 -10.76 1.69 11.01
CA LYS A 28 -11.07 2.92 10.26
C LYS A 28 -9.83 3.80 10.00
N THR A 29 -8.64 3.22 10.15
CA THR A 29 -7.37 3.92 9.99
C THR A 29 -6.83 3.68 8.58
N PRO A 30 -6.59 4.75 7.79
CA PRO A 30 -5.90 4.62 6.51
C PRO A 30 -4.39 4.42 6.74
N MET A 31 -3.81 3.48 6.00
CA MET A 31 -2.38 3.26 5.90
C MET A 31 -1.91 3.65 4.51
N PHE A 32 -0.85 4.46 4.45
CA PHE A 32 -0.26 4.96 3.22
C PHE A 32 1.08 4.29 2.98
N LEU A 33 1.20 3.59 1.86
CA LEU A 33 2.41 2.89 1.47
C LEU A 33 2.97 3.53 0.20
N PRO A 34 4.16 4.14 0.25
CA PRO A 34 4.80 4.68 -0.94
C PRO A 34 5.26 3.54 -1.85
N CYS A 35 4.93 3.64 -3.14
CA CYS A 35 5.26 2.64 -4.16
C CYS A 35 5.52 3.32 -5.51
N ASN A 36 5.91 2.52 -6.50
CA ASN A 36 5.99 2.97 -7.88
C ASN A 36 4.82 2.42 -8.68
N LYS A 37 4.35 3.20 -9.65
CA LYS A 37 3.32 2.79 -10.63
C LYS A 37 3.75 1.56 -11.44
N ASP A 38 5.06 1.36 -11.58
CA ASP A 38 5.68 0.31 -12.37
C ASP A 38 6.04 -0.93 -11.51
N ASP A 39 5.74 -0.89 -10.20
CA ASP A 39 5.97 -2.04 -9.30
C ASP A 39 5.07 -3.21 -9.70
N THR A 40 5.61 -4.42 -9.66
CA THR A 40 4.82 -5.61 -10.00
C THR A 40 3.80 -5.93 -8.89
N ALA A 41 2.79 -6.75 -9.23
CA ALA A 41 1.84 -7.26 -8.24
C ALA A 41 2.55 -8.03 -7.11
N MET A 42 3.66 -8.71 -7.42
CA MET A 42 4.46 -9.43 -6.44
C MET A 42 5.18 -8.48 -5.48
N ASP A 43 5.79 -7.41 -5.99
CA ASP A 43 6.46 -6.41 -5.15
C ASP A 43 5.46 -5.73 -4.21
N THR A 44 4.27 -5.42 -4.72
CA THR A 44 3.17 -4.86 -3.94
C THR A 44 2.71 -5.83 -2.85
N ALA A 45 2.56 -7.12 -3.17
CA ALA A 45 2.18 -8.14 -2.19
C ALA A 45 3.23 -8.30 -1.08
N ILE A 46 4.52 -8.32 -1.43
CA ILE A 46 5.62 -8.38 -0.46
C ILE A 46 5.63 -7.12 0.42
N MET A 47 5.38 -5.94 -0.16
CA MET A 47 5.29 -4.70 0.59
C MET A 47 4.15 -4.75 1.63
N ILE A 48 2.96 -5.20 1.22
CA ILE A 48 1.82 -5.37 2.13
C ILE A 48 2.16 -6.39 3.22
N TRP A 49 2.75 -7.53 2.84
CA TRP A 49 3.14 -8.57 3.80
C TRP A 49 4.07 -8.04 4.89
N ASN A 50 5.11 -7.29 4.50
CA ASN A 50 6.11 -6.81 5.43
C ASN A 50 5.64 -5.60 6.27
N LYS A 51 4.88 -4.69 5.68
CA LYS A 51 4.52 -3.40 6.30
C LYS A 51 3.12 -3.34 6.90
N VAL A 52 2.23 -4.26 6.54
CA VAL A 52 0.80 -4.15 6.91
C VAL A 52 0.36 -5.30 7.78
N ILE A 53 0.72 -6.53 7.41
CA ILE A 53 0.37 -7.73 8.18
C ILE A 53 0.98 -7.66 9.60
N SER A 54 2.13 -7.03 9.76
CA SER A 54 2.76 -6.76 11.06
C SER A 54 1.93 -5.85 11.96
N HIS A 55 1.08 -4.99 11.40
CA HIS A 55 0.27 -4.03 12.14
C HIS A 55 -1.19 -4.47 12.32
N THR A 56 -1.80 -5.07 11.30
CA THR A 56 -3.24 -5.42 11.29
C THR A 56 -3.51 -6.91 11.36
N GLY A 57 -2.48 -7.75 11.27
CA GLY A 57 -2.65 -9.19 11.08
C GLY A 57 -3.11 -9.54 9.66
N LEU A 58 -3.54 -10.79 9.47
CA LEU A 58 -4.01 -11.31 8.18
C LEU A 58 -5.42 -10.82 7.85
N PHE A 59 -5.56 -10.22 6.66
CA PHE A 59 -6.86 -9.85 6.13
C PHE A 59 -7.66 -11.10 5.76
N GLN A 60 -8.89 -11.19 6.27
CA GLN A 60 -9.81 -12.26 5.85
C GLN A 60 -10.41 -12.00 4.45
N ASN A 61 -10.56 -10.72 4.07
CA ASN A 61 -11.13 -10.34 2.78
C ASN A 61 -10.48 -9.06 2.26
N ILE A 62 -10.06 -9.09 1.00
CA ILE A 62 -9.60 -7.94 0.24
C ILE A 62 -10.67 -7.71 -0.83
N ILE A 63 -11.55 -6.75 -0.58
CA ILE A 63 -12.62 -6.32 -1.48
C ILE A 63 -12.36 -4.86 -1.84
#